data_AF-A0AB35XC74-F1
#
_entry.id   AF-A0AB35XC74-F1
#
_cell.length_a   1.000
_cell.length_b   1.000
_cell.length_c   1.000
_cell.angle_alpha   90.00
_cell.angle_beta   90.00
_cell.angle_gamma   90.00
#
_symmetry.space_group_name_H-M   'P 1'
#
loop_
_entity.id
_entity.type
_entity.pdbx_description
1 polymer ?
#
loop_
_entity_poly.entity_id
_entity_poly.type
_entity_poly.pdbx_seq_one_letter_code
_entity_poly.pdbx_strand_id
1 'polypeptide(L)'
;MNPERALLLLLIVPLLCGMRDPFAPAIDTCQTAQLANWHYRGGTQSAQRLIAVMQNNDGRWQRVEAEQTLSAGWRIKAITLDSLIVETGEGCEPLRWQWKREGTTDDQKDKPVRTDAVAASVEPSEKHHAGGGRRTGRAAASEPR
;
A
#
# COMPACT_ATOMS: atom_id res chain seq x y z
N MET A 1 -12.52 -58.24 -25.07
CA MET A 1 -12.43 -57.05 -24.19
C MET A 1 -13.85 -56.70 -23.75
N ASN A 2 -14.15 -56.63 -22.45
CA ASN A 2 -15.52 -56.29 -22.00
C ASN A 2 -15.82 -54.82 -22.40
N PRO A 3 -16.93 -54.55 -23.12
CA PRO A 3 -17.28 -53.20 -23.57
C PRO A 3 -17.41 -52.18 -22.43
N GLU A 4 -17.86 -52.60 -21.25
CA GLU A 4 -17.97 -51.75 -20.07
C GLU A 4 -16.59 -51.36 -19.53
N ARG A 5 -15.64 -52.30 -19.54
CA ARG A 5 -14.25 -52.03 -19.15
C ARG A 5 -13.54 -51.16 -20.18
N ALA A 6 -13.83 -51.33 -21.46
CA ALA A 6 -13.31 -50.48 -22.52
C ALA A 6 -13.84 -49.05 -22.40
N LEU A 7 -15.13 -48.87 -22.11
CA LEU A 7 -15.75 -47.57 -21.88
C LEU A 7 -15.17 -46.88 -20.64
N LEU A 8 -15.01 -47.61 -19.53
CA LEU A 8 -14.35 -47.11 -18.31
C LEU A 8 -12.92 -46.65 -18.58
N LEU A 9 -12.14 -47.44 -19.33
CA LEU A 9 -10.78 -47.05 -19.70
C LEU A 9 -10.78 -45.79 -20.59
N LEU A 10 -11.71 -45.67 -21.53
CA LEU A 10 -11.81 -44.51 -22.41
C LEU A 10 -12.15 -43.22 -21.66
N LEU A 11 -12.86 -43.31 -20.53
CA LEU A 11 -13.15 -42.18 -19.65
C LEU A 11 -12.00 -41.87 -18.68
N ILE A 12 -11.35 -42.89 -18.11
CA ILE A 12 -10.31 -42.72 -17.08
C ILE A 12 -8.97 -42.29 -17.69
N VAL A 13 -8.62 -42.76 -18.88
CA VAL A 13 -7.35 -42.45 -19.55
C VAL A 13 -7.13 -40.94 -19.78
N PRO A 14 -8.07 -40.14 -20.31
CA PRO A 14 -7.84 -38.70 -20.48
C PRO A 14 -7.70 -37.95 -19.14
N LEU A 15 -8.39 -38.40 -18.09
CA LEU A 15 -8.23 -37.86 -16.73
C LEU A 15 -6.84 -38.14 -16.15
N LEU A 16 -6.27 -39.32 -16.44
CA LEU A 16 -4.92 -39.72 -16.00
C LEU A 16 -3.80 -39.15 -16.89
N CYS A 17 -4.05 -39.02 -18.19
CA CYS A 17 -3.09 -38.49 -19.16
C CYS A 17 -3.03 -36.97 -19.17
N GLY A 18 -3.89 -36.29 -18.40
CA GLY A 18 -3.77 -34.90 -17.96
C GLY A 18 -3.00 -34.03 -18.96
N MET A 19 -3.51 -33.90 -20.19
CA MET A 19 -2.88 -33.04 -21.19
C MET A 19 -2.99 -31.63 -20.65
N ARG A 20 -1.89 -31.14 -20.05
CA ARG A 20 -1.83 -29.77 -19.60
C ARG A 20 -2.03 -28.91 -20.85
N ASP A 21 -2.88 -27.90 -20.72
CA ASP A 21 -3.02 -26.91 -21.77
C ASP A 21 -1.63 -26.34 -22.09
N PRO A 22 -1.11 -26.55 -23.32
CA PRO A 22 0.23 -26.10 -23.69
C PRO A 22 0.37 -24.58 -23.70
N PHE A 23 -0.74 -23.84 -23.61
CA PHE A 23 -0.78 -22.39 -23.50
C PHE A 23 -1.01 -21.90 -22.06
N ALA A 24 -1.34 -22.80 -21.12
CA ALA A 24 -1.48 -22.41 -19.73
C ALA A 24 -0.09 -22.07 -19.17
N PRO A 25 0.04 -20.93 -18.44
CA PRO A 25 1.29 -20.56 -17.84
C PRO A 25 1.77 -21.62 -16.84
N ALA A 26 3.09 -21.63 -16.62
CA ALA A 26 3.68 -22.40 -15.53
C ALA A 26 3.05 -21.97 -14.19
N ILE A 27 3.00 -22.89 -13.22
CA ILE A 27 2.53 -22.55 -11.88
C ILE A 27 3.56 -21.59 -11.29
N ASP A 28 3.13 -20.37 -10.96
CA ASP A 28 3.99 -19.35 -10.37
C ASP A 28 4.05 -19.52 -8.85
N THR A 29 4.96 -20.37 -8.39
CA THR A 29 5.19 -20.62 -6.96
C THR A 29 5.77 -19.41 -6.24
N CYS A 30 6.49 -18.56 -6.96
CA CYS A 30 7.16 -17.36 -6.44
C CYS A 30 6.24 -16.13 -6.42
N GLN A 31 5.03 -16.25 -6.98
CA GLN A 31 4.09 -15.16 -7.20
C GLN A 31 4.68 -14.02 -8.04
N THR A 32 5.78 -14.23 -8.77
CA THR A 32 6.52 -13.20 -9.50
C THR A 32 5.63 -12.39 -10.45
N ALA A 33 4.62 -13.01 -11.08
CA ALA A 33 3.68 -12.34 -11.97
C ALA A 33 2.88 -11.24 -11.27
N GLN A 34 2.74 -11.31 -9.94
CA GLN A 34 2.05 -10.30 -9.15
C GLN A 34 2.92 -9.08 -8.84
N LEU A 35 4.26 -9.19 -8.88
CA LEU A 35 5.16 -8.11 -8.45
C LEU A 35 4.89 -6.79 -9.18
N ALA A 36 4.64 -6.85 -10.49
CA ALA A 36 4.39 -5.68 -11.32
C ALA A 36 3.07 -4.95 -10.99
N ASN A 37 2.13 -5.62 -10.32
CA ASN A 37 0.80 -5.10 -10.01
C ASN A 37 0.71 -4.54 -8.57
N TRP A 38 1.80 -4.61 -7.80
CA TRP A 38 1.89 -3.94 -6.50
C TRP A 38 2.42 -2.53 -6.69
N HIS A 39 1.86 -1.60 -5.93
CA HIS A 39 2.18 -0.18 -6.05
C HIS A 39 2.71 0.36 -4.73
N TYR A 40 3.93 0.89 -4.76
CA TYR A 40 4.52 1.58 -3.61
C TYR A 40 4.09 3.04 -3.61
N ARG A 41 3.41 3.49 -2.56
CA ARG A 41 2.79 4.83 -2.49
C ARG A 41 3.59 5.78 -1.62
N GLY A 42 4.55 5.25 -0.86
CA GLY A 42 5.49 6.04 -0.09
C GLY A 42 5.74 5.53 1.31
N GLY A 43 6.76 6.12 1.94
CA GLY A 43 7.18 5.84 3.30
C GLY A 43 6.82 7.00 4.23
N THR A 44 6.46 6.67 5.45
CA THR A 44 6.26 7.62 6.55
C THR A 44 7.15 7.23 7.72
N GLN A 45 7.86 8.20 8.29
CA GLN A 45 8.62 7.99 9.53
C GLN A 45 7.64 8.00 10.72
N SER A 46 7.65 6.94 11.52
CA SER A 46 6.94 6.88 12.79
C SER A 46 7.95 6.58 13.89
N ALA A 47 8.19 7.55 14.77
CA ALA A 47 9.31 7.52 15.72
C ALA A 47 10.64 7.18 15.01
N GLN A 48 11.21 6.00 15.29
CA GLN A 48 12.48 5.53 14.72
C GLN A 48 12.30 4.50 13.60
N ARG A 49 11.06 4.25 13.15
CA ARG A 49 10.75 3.23 12.15
C ARG A 49 10.22 3.86 10.87
N LEU A 50 10.63 3.33 9.73
CA LEU A 50 10.07 3.70 8.44
C LEU A 50 8.96 2.71 8.08
N ILE A 51 7.74 3.23 7.91
CA ILE A 51 6.57 2.46 7.54
C ILE A 51 6.24 2.77 6.09
N ALA A 52 6.27 1.77 5.22
CA ALA A 52 5.82 1.89 3.84
C ALA A 52 4.31 1.68 3.70
N VAL A 53 3.72 2.39 2.76
CA VAL A 53 2.33 2.22 2.33
C VAL A 53 2.34 1.62 0.93
N MET A 54 1.71 0.45 0.81
CA MET A 54 1.66 -0.34 -0.42
C MET A 54 0.20 -0.64 -0.76
N GLN A 55 -0.08 -0.76 -2.06
CA GLN A 55 -1.34 -1.28 -2.57
C GLN A 55 -1.07 -2.63 -3.24
N ASN A 56 -1.81 -3.68 -2.85
CA ASN A 56 -1.71 -4.99 -3.48
C ASN A 56 -2.53 -5.05 -4.78
N ASN A 57 -2.49 -6.20 -5.45
CA ASN A 57 -3.24 -6.47 -6.68
C ASN A 57 -4.75 -6.31 -6.56
N ASP A 58 -5.32 -6.51 -5.36
CA ASP A 58 -6.76 -6.35 -5.11
C ASP A 58 -7.13 -4.87 -4.87
N GLY A 59 -6.17 -3.95 -4.99
CA GLY A 59 -6.36 -2.55 -4.65
C GLY A 59 -6.37 -2.27 -3.15
N ARG A 60 -6.08 -3.26 -2.29
CA ARG A 60 -6.07 -3.11 -0.84
C ARG A 60 -4.80 -2.43 -0.36
N TRP A 61 -5.01 -1.44 0.50
CA TRP A 61 -3.95 -0.72 1.19
C TRP A 61 -3.38 -1.54 2.34
N GLN A 62 -2.05 -1.55 2.47
CA GLN A 62 -1.36 -2.18 3.57
C GLN A 62 -0.15 -1.34 4.00
N ARG A 63 0.14 -1.39 5.30
CA ARG A 63 1.33 -0.77 5.90
C ARG A 63 2.34 -1.88 6.17
N VAL A 64 3.58 -1.65 5.77
CA VAL A 64 4.64 -2.65 5.88
C VAL A 64 5.91 -2.05 6.46
N GLU A 65 6.61 -2.85 7.26
CA GLU A 65 7.90 -2.50 7.87
C GLU A 65 9.04 -3.34 7.25
N ALA A 66 10.28 -2.91 7.47
CA ALA A 66 11.44 -3.71 7.11
C ALA A 66 11.39 -5.09 7.79
N GLU A 67 11.89 -6.11 7.09
CA GLU A 67 11.93 -7.50 7.53
C GLU A 67 10.56 -8.21 7.66
N GLN A 68 9.46 -7.52 7.34
CA GLN A 68 8.13 -8.14 7.28
C GLN A 68 8.01 -9.07 6.06
N THR A 69 7.31 -10.20 6.22
CA THR A 69 6.92 -11.08 5.12
C THR A 69 5.50 -10.77 4.67
N LEU A 70 5.32 -10.56 3.37
CA LEU A 70 4.02 -10.30 2.72
C LEU A 70 3.23 -11.60 2.55
N SER A 71 1.92 -11.49 2.31
CA SER A 71 1.06 -12.65 2.04
C SER A 71 1.48 -13.45 0.80
N ALA A 72 2.20 -12.82 -0.12
CA ALA A 72 2.77 -13.46 -1.31
C ALA A 72 4.07 -14.26 -1.01
N GLY A 73 4.56 -14.25 0.23
CA GLY A 73 5.79 -14.95 0.64
C GLY A 73 7.06 -14.12 0.54
N TRP A 74 7.01 -12.91 -0.03
CA TRP A 74 8.17 -12.03 -0.19
C TRP A 74 8.53 -11.32 1.11
N ARG A 75 9.83 -11.07 1.31
CA ARG A 75 10.34 -10.39 2.50
C ARG A 75 10.81 -8.97 2.18
N ILE A 76 10.33 -7.98 2.92
CA ILE A 76 10.77 -6.59 2.82
C ILE A 76 12.22 -6.50 3.33
N LYS A 77 13.14 -5.96 2.52
CA LYS A 77 14.56 -5.83 2.88
C LYS A 77 14.96 -4.40 3.17
N ALA A 78 14.46 -3.46 2.38
CA ALA A 78 14.76 -2.05 2.55
C ALA A 78 13.55 -1.21 2.17
N ILE A 79 13.35 -0.16 2.95
CA ILE A 79 12.35 0.87 2.68
C ILE A 79 13.12 2.19 2.66
N THR A 80 12.85 3.01 1.65
CA THR A 80 13.27 4.42 1.59
C THR A 80 12.04 5.28 1.29
N LEU A 81 12.17 6.60 1.33
CA LEU A 81 11.06 7.45 0.91
C LEU A 81 10.65 7.17 -0.54
N ASP A 82 11.57 6.85 -1.44
CA ASP A 82 11.28 6.78 -2.88
C ASP A 82 11.27 5.37 -3.46
N SER A 83 11.67 4.37 -2.67
CA SER A 83 11.68 2.98 -3.10
C SER A 83 11.43 1.99 -1.97
N LEU A 84 11.01 0.80 -2.37
CA LEU A 84 10.89 -0.36 -1.50
C LEU A 84 11.48 -1.58 -2.21
N ILE A 85 12.31 -2.34 -1.50
CA ILE A 85 13.00 -3.53 -2.00
C ILE A 85 12.50 -4.77 -1.25
N VAL A 86 12.19 -5.82 -1.99
CA VAL A 86 11.88 -7.16 -1.47
C VAL A 86 12.82 -8.23 -2.01
N GLU A 87 12.91 -9.31 -1.25
CA GLU A 87 13.40 -10.60 -1.71
C GLU A 87 12.21 -11.53 -1.99
N THR A 88 12.23 -12.17 -3.16
CA THR A 88 11.13 -13.01 -3.66
C THR A 88 11.19 -14.46 -3.18
N GLY A 89 12.33 -14.89 -2.64
CA GLY A 89 12.55 -16.23 -2.10
C GLY A 89 13.74 -16.94 -2.76
N GLU A 90 14.17 -18.04 -2.15
CA GLU A 90 15.24 -18.88 -2.72
C GLU A 90 14.76 -19.58 -3.99
N GLY A 91 15.60 -19.59 -5.03
CA GLY A 91 15.26 -20.20 -6.32
C GLY A 91 14.23 -19.42 -7.15
N CYS A 92 13.80 -18.24 -6.69
CA CYS A 92 12.89 -17.36 -7.44
C CYS A 92 13.67 -16.35 -8.28
N GLU A 93 13.20 -16.12 -9.51
CA GLU A 93 13.72 -15.09 -10.40
C GLU A 93 12.64 -14.02 -10.66
N PRO A 94 12.95 -12.72 -10.47
CA PRO A 94 14.20 -12.19 -9.93
C PRO A 94 14.30 -12.38 -8.42
N LEU A 95 15.51 -12.61 -7.89
CA LEU A 95 15.74 -12.77 -6.44
C LEU A 95 15.34 -11.53 -5.64
N ARG A 96 15.48 -10.36 -6.25
CA ARG A 96 15.11 -9.07 -5.66
C ARG A 96 14.24 -8.29 -6.62
N TRP A 97 13.26 -7.60 -6.04
CA TRP A 97 12.39 -6.69 -6.77
C TRP A 97 12.36 -5.34 -6.06
N GLN A 98 12.29 -4.26 -6.85
CA GLN A 98 12.23 -2.91 -6.34
C GLN A 98 11.04 -2.17 -6.95
N TRP A 99 10.16 -1.68 -6.08
CA TRP A 99 9.16 -0.69 -6.46
C TRP A 99 9.71 0.71 -6.24
N LYS A 100 9.42 1.60 -7.19
CA LYS A 100 9.59 3.05 -7.01
C LYS A 100 8.28 3.65 -6.52
N ARG A 101 8.37 4.76 -5.79
CA ARG A 101 7.19 5.50 -5.34
C ARG A 101 6.39 5.95 -6.57
N GLU A 102 5.11 5.62 -6.56
CA GLU A 102 4.16 6.03 -7.56
C GLU A 102 3.26 7.14 -6.99
N GLY A 103 3.31 8.32 -7.63
CA GLY A 103 2.46 9.46 -7.30
C GLY A 103 3.23 10.77 -7.14
N THR A 104 3.05 11.68 -8.10
CA THR A 104 3.21 13.14 -7.92
C THR A 104 2.18 13.96 -8.69
N THR A 105 1.23 13.33 -9.40
CA THR A 105 0.24 14.06 -10.20
C THR A 105 -1.13 13.43 -10.05
N ASP A 106 -1.79 13.75 -8.94
CA ASP A 106 -3.25 13.76 -8.88
C ASP A 106 -3.64 15.10 -8.25
N ASP A 107 -3.72 16.12 -9.11
CA ASP A 107 -3.99 17.51 -8.74
C ASP A 107 -5.49 17.76 -8.42
N GLN A 108 -6.30 16.72 -8.29
CA GLN A 108 -7.65 16.87 -7.73
C GLN A 108 -7.56 16.99 -6.21
N LYS A 109 -7.21 18.20 -5.77
CA LYS A 109 -7.51 18.66 -4.41
C LYS A 109 -9.02 18.50 -4.16
N ASP A 110 -9.38 18.08 -2.96
CA ASP A 110 -10.76 18.06 -2.50
C ASP A 110 -11.43 19.40 -2.84
N LYS A 111 -12.56 19.32 -3.55
CA LYS A 111 -13.36 20.53 -3.84
C LYS A 111 -13.81 21.11 -2.51
N PRO A 112 -13.59 22.42 -2.26
CA PRO A 112 -14.10 23.04 -1.05
C PRO A 112 -15.63 22.84 -1.01
N VAL A 113 -16.12 22.37 0.14
CA VAL A 113 -17.56 22.35 0.42
C VAL A 113 -18.09 23.77 0.27
N ARG A 114 -18.94 23.98 -0.72
CA ARG A 114 -19.57 25.27 -1.00
C ARG A 114 -20.66 25.51 0.05
N THR A 115 -20.32 26.19 1.13
CA THR A 115 -21.29 26.68 2.11
C THR A 115 -21.91 27.97 1.59
N ASP A 116 -22.86 27.88 0.66
CA ASP A 116 -23.67 29.04 0.28
C ASP A 116 -25.16 28.69 0.23
N ALA A 117 -25.89 29.31 1.17
CA ALA A 117 -27.29 29.71 1.14
C ALA A 117 -28.40 28.66 1.37
N VAL A 118 -28.77 28.48 2.63
CA VAL A 118 -30.13 28.91 3.04
C VAL A 118 -29.95 30.17 3.87
N ALA A 119 -30.05 31.32 3.21
CA ALA A 119 -30.20 32.60 3.86
C ALA A 119 -31.63 32.67 4.44
N ALA A 120 -31.74 32.60 5.76
CA ALA A 120 -32.82 33.26 6.49
C ALA A 120 -32.16 34.34 7.36
N SER A 121 -32.52 35.58 7.04
CA SER A 121 -31.92 36.83 7.44
C SER A 121 -31.89 37.06 8.96
N VAL A 122 -30.72 37.41 9.51
CA VAL A 122 -30.60 38.32 10.65
C VAL A 122 -29.35 39.19 10.43
N GLU A 123 -29.55 40.50 10.52
CA GLU A 123 -28.58 41.58 10.30
C GLU A 123 -27.48 41.68 11.39
N PRO A 124 -26.43 42.50 11.17
CA PRO A 124 -25.07 42.25 11.64
C PRO A 124 -24.76 42.89 12.99
N SER A 125 -24.02 42.18 13.85
CA SER A 125 -23.45 42.77 15.06
C SER A 125 -21.96 42.46 15.21
N GLU A 126 -21.21 43.57 15.20
CA GLU A 126 -19.97 43.85 15.92
C GLU A 126 -18.72 42.98 15.72
N LYS A 127 -17.67 43.66 15.24
CA LYS A 127 -16.33 43.13 15.02
C LYS A 127 -15.65 42.91 16.37
N HIS A 128 -15.34 41.66 16.71
CA HIS A 128 -14.35 41.35 17.73
C HIS A 128 -13.07 40.81 17.10
N HIS A 129 -12.03 41.65 17.13
CA HIS A 129 -10.65 41.24 16.89
C HIS A 129 -10.19 40.32 18.02
N ALA A 130 -9.91 39.05 17.73
CA ALA A 130 -9.14 38.20 18.63
C ALA A 130 -7.65 38.39 18.32
N GLY A 131 -7.07 39.41 18.96
CA GLY A 131 -5.65 39.72 18.93
C GLY A 131 -4.80 38.62 19.57
N GLY A 132 -3.62 38.41 18.99
CA GLY A 132 -2.60 37.50 19.50
C GLY A 132 -2.09 37.90 20.88
N GLY A 133 -2.07 36.95 21.80
CA GLY A 133 -1.46 37.09 23.13
C GLY A 133 0.02 36.72 23.08
N ARG A 134 0.89 37.71 22.92
CA ARG A 134 2.33 37.64 23.19
C ARG A 134 2.54 38.03 24.66
N ARG A 135 2.92 37.11 25.55
CA ARG A 135 3.40 37.50 26.90
C ARG A 135 4.89 37.75 26.83
N THR A 136 5.26 39.02 26.93
CA THR A 136 6.63 39.48 27.21
C THR A 136 6.64 40.29 28.49
N GLY A 137 7.68 40.05 29.30
CA GLY A 137 8.24 41.00 30.26
C GLY A 137 8.11 40.57 31.72
N ARG A 138 9.03 40.90 32.63
CA ARG A 138 10.43 41.37 32.57
C ARG A 138 10.92 41.31 34.04
N ALA A 139 12.21 41.09 34.23
CA ALA A 139 12.93 40.97 35.50
C ALA A 139 12.91 42.23 36.41
N ALA A 140 13.13 42.02 37.72
CA ALA A 140 14.09 42.78 38.55
C ALA A 140 14.35 42.06 39.89
N ALA A 141 15.60 42.15 40.36
CA ALA A 141 16.21 41.43 41.47
C ALA A 141 16.23 42.22 42.79
N SER A 142 16.38 41.52 43.92
CA SER A 142 17.10 42.00 45.12
C SER A 142 17.31 40.85 46.13
N GLU A 143 18.59 40.58 46.44
CA GLU A 143 19.17 39.69 47.48
C GLU A 143 19.12 40.36 48.89
N PRO A 144 19.85 39.91 49.95
CA PRO A 144 19.99 38.61 50.62
C PRO A 144 19.43 38.63 52.08
N ARG A 145 19.32 37.47 52.74
CA ARG A 145 19.84 37.27 54.12
C ARG A 145 19.90 35.80 54.49
#